data_AF-A0A8J3RDI3-F1
#
_entry.id   AF-A0A8J3RDI3-F1
#
_cell.length_a   1.000
_cell.length_b   1.000
_cell.length_c   1.000
_cell.angle_alpha   90.00
_cell.angle_beta   90.00
_cell.angle_gamma   90.00
#
_symmetry.space_group_name_H-M   'P 1'
#
loop_
_entity.id
_entity.type
_entity.pdbx_description
1 polymer ?
#
loop_
_entity_poly.entity_id
_entity_poly.type
_entity_poly.pdbx_seq_one_letter_code
_entity_poly.pdbx_strand_id
1 'polypeptide(L)'
;MLAERADNGVRVRLCFGHPDGQAVAIRGREEGIGETLAAKIRASLTYYRPLLTVPGCEVRLHDTTLYSSLFRYDENLLINPHVWGQPASANPLLHLKRLNATGWFDNYAQSFEAVWARACPWTPDREGTATHGQD
;
A
#
# COMPACT_ATOMS: atom_id res chain seq x y z
N MET A 1 -4.19 4.10 -17.38
CA MET A 1 -3.64 2.75 -17.17
C MET A 1 -4.43 1.95 -16.13
N LEU A 2 -4.41 2.23 -14.80
CA LEU A 2 -5.19 1.40 -13.85
C LEU A 2 -6.71 1.52 -14.02
N ALA A 3 -7.23 2.74 -14.20
CA ALA A 3 -8.65 2.97 -14.49
C ALA A 3 -9.11 2.21 -15.74
N GLU A 4 -8.35 2.34 -16.83
CA GLU A 4 -8.59 1.61 -18.08
C GLU A 4 -8.57 0.09 -17.91
N ARG A 5 -7.70 -0.47 -17.06
CA ARG A 5 -7.75 -1.91 -16.75
C ARG A 5 -9.01 -2.28 -15.98
N ALA A 6 -9.45 -1.43 -15.05
CA ALA A 6 -10.69 -1.64 -14.31
C ALA A 6 -11.93 -1.57 -15.22
N ASP A 7 -11.95 -0.64 -16.18
CA ASP A 7 -13.00 -0.56 -17.21
C ASP A 7 -13.07 -1.84 -18.07
N ASN A 8 -11.95 -2.53 -18.23
CA ASN A 8 -11.86 -3.84 -18.88
C ASN A 8 -12.14 -5.03 -17.93
N GLY A 9 -12.69 -4.79 -16.75
CA GLY A 9 -13.12 -5.82 -15.79
C GLY A 9 -12.06 -6.27 -14.78
N VAL A 10 -10.87 -5.65 -14.76
CA VAL A 10 -9.82 -5.98 -13.78
C VAL A 10 -10.15 -5.39 -12.41
N ARG A 11 -10.13 -6.23 -11.36
CA ARG A 11 -10.25 -5.73 -9.99
C ARG A 11 -8.93 -5.09 -9.54
N VAL A 12 -8.98 -3.83 -9.10
CA VAL A 12 -7.80 -3.08 -8.62
C VAL A 12 -7.94 -2.82 -7.12
N ARG A 13 -6.92 -3.22 -6.36
CA ARG A 13 -6.85 -2.99 -4.91
C ARG A 13 -5.51 -2.38 -4.56
N LEU A 14 -5.53 -1.22 -3.91
CA LEU A 14 -4.34 -0.52 -3.44
C LEU A 14 -4.39 -0.40 -1.92
N CYS A 15 -3.36 -0.90 -1.23
CA CYS A 15 -3.28 -0.86 0.23
C CYS A 15 -2.01 -0.11 0.63
N PHE A 16 -2.16 1.03 1.30
CA PHE A 16 -1.04 1.88 1.72
C PHE A 16 -0.90 1.89 3.24
N GLY A 17 0.31 2.15 3.72
CA GLY A 17 0.49 2.51 5.13
C GLY A 17 -0.32 3.76 5.45
N HIS A 18 -0.93 3.81 6.64
CA HIS A 18 -1.65 4.99 7.09
C HIS A 18 -0.64 6.13 7.34
N PRO A 19 -0.78 7.31 6.71
CA PRO A 19 0.21 8.40 6.86
C PRO A 19 0.44 8.82 8.31
N ASP A 20 -0.62 8.75 9.13
CA ASP A 20 -0.57 9.09 10.56
C ASP A 20 -0.39 7.85 11.46
N GLY A 21 -0.05 6.71 10.87
CA GLY A 21 0.12 5.42 11.56
C GLY A 21 1.48 5.27 12.22
N GLN A 22 1.52 4.49 13.32
CA GLN A 22 2.75 4.22 14.05
C GLN A 22 3.77 3.46 13.21
N ALA A 23 3.32 2.50 12.37
CA ALA A 23 4.21 1.70 11.54
C ALA A 23 4.96 2.57 10.51
N VAL A 24 4.28 3.55 9.94
CA VAL A 24 4.89 4.53 9.00
C VAL A 24 5.88 5.42 9.74
N ALA A 25 5.50 5.93 10.93
CA ALA A 25 6.40 6.77 11.72
C ALA A 25 7.68 6.03 12.15
N ILE A 26 7.56 4.77 12.58
CA ILE A 26 8.71 3.92 12.94
C ILE A 26 9.63 3.75 11.74
N ARG A 27 9.08 3.28 10.61
CA ARG A 27 9.87 3.03 9.40
C ARG A 27 10.54 4.29 8.86
N GLY A 28 9.86 5.44 8.92
CA GLY A 28 10.45 6.72 8.52
C GLY A 28 11.69 7.08 9.35
N ARG A 29 11.67 6.80 10.66
CA ARG A 29 12.85 6.98 11.53
C ARG A 29 13.96 5.98 11.19
N GLU A 30 13.62 4.71 10.98
CA GLU A 30 14.59 3.66 10.64
C GLU A 30 15.30 3.95 9.31
N GLU A 31 14.58 4.40 8.29
CA GLU A 31 15.14 4.81 6.99
C GLU A 31 15.88 6.16 7.02
N GLY A 32 15.89 6.86 8.16
CA GLY A 32 16.54 8.18 8.30
C GLY A 32 15.84 9.32 7.56
N ILE A 33 14.58 9.14 7.15
CA ILE A 33 13.81 10.13 6.38
C ILE A 33 12.65 10.78 7.16
N GLY A 34 12.36 10.30 8.38
CA GLY A 34 11.32 10.83 9.26
C GLY A 34 9.95 10.96 8.58
N GLU A 35 9.34 12.15 8.73
CA GLU A 35 8.02 12.50 8.17
C GLU A 35 7.94 12.46 6.64
N THR A 36 9.08 12.41 5.95
CA THR A 36 9.14 12.31 4.48
C THR A 36 8.43 11.06 3.99
N LEU A 37 8.43 9.96 4.75
CA LEU A 37 7.71 8.74 4.36
C LEU A 37 6.20 8.96 4.32
N ALA A 38 5.63 9.59 5.36
CA ALA A 38 4.22 9.94 5.41
C ALA A 38 3.84 10.92 4.28
N ALA A 39 4.70 11.90 3.99
CA ALA A 39 4.51 12.81 2.86
C ALA A 39 4.47 12.09 1.50
N LYS A 40 5.37 11.11 1.28
CA LYS A 40 5.37 10.28 0.05
C LYS A 40 4.09 9.45 -0.09
N ILE A 41 3.56 8.94 1.02
CA ILE A 41 2.27 8.22 1.02
C ILE A 41 1.14 9.19 0.64
N ARG A 42 1.04 10.37 1.27
CA ARG A 42 0.02 11.40 0.92
C ARG A 42 0.08 11.81 -0.55
N ALA A 43 1.29 11.96 -1.11
CA ALA A 43 1.48 12.24 -2.54
C ALA A 43 0.95 11.09 -3.41
N SER A 44 1.23 9.83 -3.03
CA SER A 44 0.72 8.65 -3.74
C SER A 44 -0.81 8.55 -3.68
N LEU A 45 -1.39 8.80 -2.51
CA LEU A 45 -2.84 8.83 -2.33
C LEU A 45 -3.48 9.89 -3.21
N THR A 46 -2.95 11.12 -3.22
CA THR A 46 -3.41 12.19 -4.11
C THR A 46 -3.41 11.77 -5.58
N TYR A 47 -2.34 11.10 -6.03
CA TYR A 47 -2.24 10.57 -7.40
C TYR A 47 -3.31 9.51 -7.70
N TYR A 48 -3.64 8.64 -6.74
CA TYR A 48 -4.65 7.58 -6.91
C TYR A 48 -6.09 8.01 -6.57
N ARG A 49 -6.34 9.24 -6.10
CA ARG A 49 -7.67 9.77 -5.79
C ARG A 49 -8.71 9.54 -6.91
N PRO A 50 -8.39 9.72 -8.21
CA PRO A 50 -9.36 9.49 -9.28
C PRO A 50 -9.86 8.04 -9.37
N LEU A 51 -9.13 7.06 -8.84
CA LEU A 51 -9.56 5.65 -8.85
C LEU A 51 -10.74 5.38 -7.91
N LEU A 52 -11.00 6.26 -6.93
CA LEU A 52 -12.10 6.08 -5.98
C LEU A 52 -13.48 6.15 -6.65
N THR A 53 -13.58 6.78 -7.82
CA THR A 53 -14.83 6.86 -8.60
C THR A 53 -14.93 5.79 -9.67
N VAL A 54 -13.92 4.92 -9.82
CA VAL A 54 -13.88 3.88 -10.86
C VAL A 54 -14.42 2.57 -10.28
N PRO A 55 -15.50 1.98 -10.84
CA PRO A 55 -16.01 0.69 -10.40
C PRO A 55 -14.91 -0.39 -10.44
N GLY A 56 -14.84 -1.22 -9.39
CA GLY A 56 -13.83 -2.28 -9.28
C GLY A 56 -12.46 -1.83 -8.75
N CYS A 57 -12.27 -0.54 -8.48
CA CYS A 57 -11.11 0.01 -7.77
C CYS A 57 -11.43 0.24 -6.29
N GLU A 58 -10.48 -0.12 -5.41
CA GLU A 58 -10.58 0.17 -3.98
C GLU A 58 -9.22 0.57 -3.40
N VAL A 59 -9.20 1.60 -2.57
CA VAL A 59 -8.01 2.06 -1.84
C VAL A 59 -8.26 1.93 -0.33
N ARG A 60 -7.32 1.30 0.38
CA ARG A 60 -7.37 1.16 1.84
C ARG A 60 -6.06 1.58 2.49
N LEU A 61 -6.15 1.96 3.76
CA LEU A 61 -5.03 2.32 4.63
C LEU A 61 -4.89 1.32 5.78
N HIS A 62 -3.66 0.93 6.12
CA HIS A 62 -3.35 0.02 7.23
C HIS A 62 -2.23 0.56 8.12
N ASP A 63 -2.21 0.17 9.40
CA ASP A 63 -1.12 0.52 10.34
C ASP A 63 -0.36 -0.72 10.84
N THR A 64 -0.27 -1.76 10.00
CA THR A 64 0.50 -2.96 10.31
C THR A 64 1.97 -2.77 9.97
N THR A 65 2.85 -3.46 10.70
CA THR A 65 4.26 -3.61 10.31
C THR A 65 4.35 -4.15 8.89
N LEU A 66 5.17 -3.51 8.05
CA LEU A 66 5.34 -3.87 6.65
C LEU A 66 6.73 -4.50 6.45
N TYR A 67 6.78 -5.82 6.26
CA TYR A 67 8.03 -6.56 6.02
C TYR A 67 8.48 -6.50 4.54
N SER A 68 7.52 -6.31 3.64
CA SER A 68 7.75 -6.24 2.20
C SER A 68 6.60 -5.49 1.52
N SER A 69 6.89 -4.83 0.40
CA SER A 69 5.85 -4.32 -0.49
C SER A 69 5.49 -5.41 -1.50
N LEU A 70 4.19 -5.60 -1.75
CA LEU A 70 3.68 -6.65 -2.63
C LEU A 70 2.97 -6.03 -3.84
N PHE A 71 3.30 -6.48 -5.05
CA PHE A 71 2.63 -6.10 -6.29
C PHE A 71 2.19 -7.37 -7.02
N ARG A 72 0.88 -7.60 -7.05
CA ARG A 72 0.30 -8.80 -7.67
C ARG A 72 -0.41 -8.46 -8.97
N TYR A 73 -0.15 -9.27 -9.99
CA TYR A 73 -0.82 -9.27 -11.29
C TYR A 73 -1.13 -10.72 -11.66
N ASP A 74 -2.40 -11.11 -11.52
CA ASP A 74 -2.87 -12.49 -11.75
C ASP A 74 -2.05 -13.52 -10.95
N GLU A 75 -1.26 -14.33 -11.67
CA GLU A 75 -0.38 -15.39 -11.18
C GLU A 75 1.08 -14.93 -11.01
N ASN A 76 1.34 -13.63 -11.12
CA ASN A 76 2.65 -13.02 -10.88
C ASN A 76 2.61 -12.15 -9.63
N LEU A 77 3.59 -12.35 -8.75
CA LEU A 77 3.76 -11.57 -7.54
C LEU A 77 5.20 -11.05 -7.48
N LEU A 78 5.34 -9.73 -7.47
CA LEU A 78 6.58 -9.05 -7.19
C LEU A 78 6.61 -8.70 -5.70
N ILE A 79 7.69 -9.08 -5.03
CA ILE A 79 7.91 -8.88 -3.61
C ILE A 79 9.15 -8.01 -3.49
N ASN A 80 9.04 -6.92 -2.75
CA ASN A 80 10.15 -6.05 -2.41
C ASN A 80 10.38 -6.15 -0.90
N PRO A 81 11.20 -7.12 -0.42
CA PRO A 81 11.55 -7.25 1.00
C PRO A 81 12.28 -6.02 1.50
N HIS A 82 11.98 -5.56 2.71
CA HIS A 82 12.59 -4.34 3.23
C HIS A 82 13.93 -4.65 3.92
N VAL A 83 15.02 -4.13 3.35
CA VAL A 83 16.32 -4.14 4.04
C VAL A 83 16.27 -3.03 5.08
N TRP A 84 16.58 -3.36 6.33
CA TRP A 84 16.51 -2.41 7.43
C TRP A 84 17.35 -1.15 7.14
N GLY A 85 16.76 0.02 7.38
CA GLY A 85 17.39 1.33 7.16
C GLY A 85 17.57 1.73 5.69
N GLN A 86 17.14 0.92 4.72
CA GLN A 86 17.26 1.24 3.30
C GLN A 86 15.94 1.76 2.72
N PRO A 87 15.99 2.78 1.84
CA PRO A 87 14.80 3.21 1.11
C PRO A 87 14.31 2.11 0.17
N ALA A 88 13.01 2.13 -0.15
CA ALA A 88 12.38 1.11 -1.01
C ALA A 88 13.12 0.88 -2.35
N SER A 89 13.72 1.92 -2.93
CA SER A 89 14.46 1.82 -4.20
C SER A 89 15.79 1.05 -4.12
N ALA A 90 16.35 0.88 -2.92
CA ALA A 90 17.59 0.14 -2.69
C ALA A 90 17.35 -1.33 -2.31
N ASN A 91 16.08 -1.73 -2.14
CA ASN A 91 15.70 -3.07 -1.73
C ASN A 91 15.64 -4.04 -2.94
N PRO A 92 15.89 -5.35 -2.74
CA PRO A 92 15.78 -6.33 -3.82
C PRO A 92 14.32 -6.50 -4.28
N LEU A 93 14.14 -6.92 -5.53
CA LEU A 93 12.84 -7.32 -6.06
C LEU A 93 12.88 -8.82 -6.40
N LEU A 94 12.02 -9.59 -5.75
CA LEU A 94 11.84 -11.02 -6.01
C LEU A 94 10.56 -11.20 -6.83
N HIS A 95 10.62 -12.03 -7.86
CA HIS A 95 9.45 -12.39 -8.67
C HIS A 95 9.06 -13.84 -8.41
N LEU A 96 7.85 -14.03 -7.88
CA LEU A 96 7.21 -15.33 -7.75
C LEU A 96 6.14 -15.49 -8.83
N LYS A 97 6.22 -16.60 -9.56
CA LYS A 97 5.14 -17.06 -10.44
C LYS A 97 4.40 -18.19 -9.72
N ARG A 98 3.07 -18.14 -9.69
CA ARG A 98 2.27 -19.22 -9.13
C ARG A 98 2.32 -20.43 -10.07
N LEU A 99 2.76 -21.56 -9.54
CA LEU A 99 2.82 -22.84 -10.29
C LEU A 99 1.80 -23.84 -9.76
N ASN A 100 1.60 -23.88 -8.43
CA ASN A 100 0.69 -24.77 -7.73
C ASN A 100 -0.21 -23.95 -6.79
N ALA A 101 -1.30 -24.53 -6.31
CA ALA A 101 -2.24 -23.87 -5.39
C ALA A 101 -1.72 -23.71 -3.95
N THR A 102 -0.54 -24.26 -3.65
CA THR A 102 0.10 -24.18 -2.34
C THR A 102 1.57 -23.86 -2.52
N GLY A 103 2.04 -22.75 -1.94
CA GLY A 103 3.44 -22.35 -1.97
C GLY A 103 3.63 -20.93 -1.47
N TRP A 104 4.83 -20.40 -1.71
CA TRP A 104 5.19 -19.05 -1.27
C TRP A 104 4.27 -17.96 -1.83
N PHE A 105 3.85 -18.10 -3.09
CA PHE A 105 2.89 -17.18 -3.70
C PHE A 105 1.60 -17.08 -2.87
N ASP A 106 0.98 -18.21 -2.57
CA ASP A 106 -0.29 -18.26 -1.83
C ASP A 106 -0.13 -17.74 -0.40
N ASN A 107 1.00 -18.02 0.24
CA ASN A 107 1.30 -17.50 1.58
C ASN A 107 1.37 -15.96 1.60
N TYR A 108 2.09 -15.36 0.64
CA TYR A 108 2.16 -13.90 0.53
C TYR A 108 0.80 -13.29 0.11
N ALA A 109 0.07 -13.94 -0.79
CA ALA A 109 -1.27 -13.50 -1.17
C ALA A 109 -2.23 -13.51 0.02
N GLN A 110 -2.22 -14.58 0.83
CA GLN A 110 -3.04 -14.68 2.04
C GLN A 110 -2.64 -13.65 3.10
N SER A 111 -1.34 -13.36 3.23
CA SER A 111 -0.85 -12.27 4.08
C SER A 111 -1.41 -10.91 3.65
N PHE A 112 -1.40 -10.62 2.35
CA PHE A 112 -2.05 -9.41 1.83
C PHE A 112 -3.55 -9.36 2.16
N GLU A 113 -4.29 -10.46 1.98
CA GLU A 113 -5.71 -10.51 2.33
C GLU A 113 -5.95 -10.25 3.83
N ALA A 114 -5.07 -10.75 4.71
CA ALA A 114 -5.15 -10.51 6.15
C ALA A 114 -4.93 -9.03 6.50
N VAL A 115 -3.98 -8.35 5.85
CA VAL A 115 -3.78 -6.90 5.99
C VAL A 115 -4.98 -6.15 5.42
N TRP A 116 -5.43 -6.52 4.22
CA TRP A 116 -6.57 -5.88 3.54
C TRP A 116 -7.85 -5.92 4.37
N ALA A 117 -8.15 -7.04 5.02
CA ALA A 117 -9.33 -7.22 5.85
C ALA A 117 -9.34 -6.29 7.09
N ARG A 118 -8.16 -5.88 7.58
CA ARG A 118 -7.99 -4.99 8.73
C ARG A 118 -7.82 -3.52 8.33
N ALA A 119 -7.57 -3.26 7.05
CA ALA A 119 -7.35 -1.94 6.51
C ALA A 119 -8.67 -1.16 6.39
N CYS A 120 -8.62 0.15 6.61
CA CYS A 120 -9.76 1.05 6.51
C CYS A 120 -9.88 1.61 5.08
N PRO A 121 -11.08 1.73 4.50
CA PRO A 121 -11.28 2.45 3.24
C PRO A 121 -10.74 3.87 3.32
N TRP A 122 -9.96 4.28 2.32
CA TRP A 122 -9.46 5.64 2.24
C TRP A 122 -10.58 6.58 1.75
N THR A 123 -10.91 7.58 2.56
CA THR A 123 -11.93 8.60 2.25
C THR A 123 -11.27 9.97 2.34
N PRO A 124 -10.93 10.59 1.19
CA PRO A 124 -10.13 11.82 1.18
C PRO A 124 -10.78 13.00 1.90
N ASP A 125 -12.12 13.04 1.96
CA ASP A 125 -12.87 14.15 2.58
C ASP A 125 -12.80 14.16 4.11
N ARG A 126 -12.26 13.10 4.75
CA ARG A 126 -12.04 13.05 6.20
C ARG A 126 -10.69 13.63 6.64
N GLU A 127 -9.82 14.00 5.69
CA GLU A 127 -8.49 14.56 5.97
C GLU A 127 -8.54 16.06 6.36
N GLY A 128 -9.71 16.71 6.29
CA GLY A 128 -9.88 18.17 6.42
C GLY A 128 -10.40 18.72 7.75
N THR A 129 -10.63 17.91 8.79
CA THR A 129 -11.08 18.41 10.11
C THR A 129 -10.02 18.18 11.19
N ALA A 130 -8.80 18.65 10.96
CA ALA A 130 -7.89 19.02 12.04
C ALA A 130 -8.08 20.52 12.28
N THR A 131 -8.89 20.84 13.27
CA THR A 131 -9.15 22.17 13.82
C THR A 131 -7.83 22.94 13.97
N HIS A 132 -7.61 23.95 13.13
CA HIS A 132 -6.74 25.06 13.51
C HIS A 132 -7.47 25.82 14.62
N GLY A 133 -7.21 25.43 15.88
CA GLY A 133 -7.49 26.28 17.02
C GLY A 133 -6.59 27.50 16.91
N GLN A 134 -7.20 28.65 16.64
CA GLN A 134 -6.62 29.93 16.99
C GLN A 134 -6.68 30.06 18.52
N ASP A 135 -5.53 30.23 19.15
CA ASP A 135 -5.34 31.00 20.38
C ASP A 135 -4.04 31.80 20.25
#